data_AF-A0A2G6WI41-F1
#
_entry.id   AF-A0A2G6WI41-F1
#
_cell.length_a   1.000
_cell.length_b   1.000
_cell.length_c   1.000
_cell.angle_alpha   90.00
_cell.angle_beta   90.00
_cell.angle_gamma   90.00
#
_symmetry.space_group_name_H-M   'P 1'
#
loop_
_entity.id
_entity.type
_entity.pdbx_description
1 polymer ?
#
loop_
_entity_poly.entity_id
_entity_poly.type
_entity_poly.pdbx_seq_one_letter_code
_entity_poly.pdbx_strand_id
1 'polypeptide(L)'
;MDNELIESKNWFQSNWKWIIPLVLSLVLISGYLFSSSDENIMDFAQAYNNTALYEKAIEKANSNKRIIETVGEIQPIDKLAILEGNTIYADNNTSVVLSIRIKGTKSNGKLDITAKKLGSEWEYKKILVRCKNPKEEITVVDSN
;
A
#
# COMPACT_ATOMS: atom_id res chain seq x y z
N MET A 1 -20.31 48.90 -47.16
CA MET A 1 -19.34 48.24 -46.23
C MET A 1 -20.18 47.19 -45.57
N ASP A 2 -20.24 46.02 -46.19
CA ASP A 2 -21.30 45.06 -45.94
C ASP A 2 -20.69 43.96 -45.09
N ASN A 3 -21.15 43.90 -43.84
CA ASN A 3 -20.59 43.03 -42.82
C ASN A 3 -21.25 41.65 -42.96
N GLU A 4 -20.62 40.76 -43.71
CA GLU A 4 -21.08 39.38 -43.86
C GLU A 4 -20.98 38.65 -42.52
N LEU A 5 -22.15 38.32 -41.95
CA LEU A 5 -22.27 37.46 -40.79
C LEU A 5 -21.90 36.04 -41.22
N ILE A 6 -20.68 35.61 -40.89
CA ILE A 6 -20.24 34.23 -41.10
C ILE A 6 -21.05 33.34 -40.15
N GLU A 7 -22.12 32.71 -40.65
CA GLU A 7 -22.81 31.64 -39.94
C GLU A 7 -21.84 30.48 -39.73
N SER A 8 -21.28 30.37 -38.53
CA SER A 8 -20.50 29.22 -38.12
C SER A 8 -21.41 27.99 -38.05
N LYS A 9 -21.40 27.19 -39.12
CA LYS A 9 -22.14 25.93 -39.18
C LYS A 9 -21.65 25.04 -38.03
N ASN A 10 -22.52 24.88 -37.03
CA ASN A 10 -22.21 24.19 -35.78
C ASN A 10 -21.80 22.74 -36.07
N TRP A 11 -20.51 22.42 -35.88
CA TRP A 11 -19.92 21.10 -36.16
C TRP A 11 -20.67 19.96 -35.47
N PHE A 12 -21.31 20.29 -34.34
CA PHE A 12 -22.13 19.41 -33.52
C PHE A 12 -23.40 18.91 -34.24
N GLN A 13 -24.01 19.70 -35.13
CA GLN A 13 -25.22 19.31 -35.86
C GLN A 13 -24.94 18.31 -36.99
N SER A 14 -23.76 18.38 -37.62
CA SER A 14 -23.42 17.50 -38.75
C SER A 14 -22.96 16.11 -38.32
N ASN A 15 -22.40 15.99 -37.11
CA ASN A 15 -21.82 14.74 -36.59
C ASN A 15 -22.70 14.07 -35.52
N TRP A 16 -23.91 14.60 -35.29
CA TRP A 16 -24.83 14.12 -34.24
C TRP A 16 -25.14 12.62 -34.33
N LYS A 17 -25.20 12.07 -35.56
CA LYS A 17 -25.43 10.64 -35.79
C LYS A 17 -24.32 9.73 -35.24
N TRP A 18 -23.09 10.26 -35.11
CA TRP A 18 -21.94 9.54 -34.56
C TRP A 18 -21.73 9.80 -33.07
N ILE A 19 -22.18 10.94 -32.57
CA ILE A 19 -22.08 11.31 -31.14
C ILE A 19 -23.01 10.44 -30.29
N ILE A 20 -24.23 10.16 -30.75
CA ILE A 20 -25.20 9.34 -30.01
C ILE A 20 -24.64 7.94 -29.65
N PRO A 21 -24.16 7.11 -30.60
CA PRO A 21 -23.63 5.79 -30.26
C PRO A 21 -22.35 5.85 -29.41
N LEU A 22 -21.52 6.87 -29.60
CA LEU A 22 -20.30 7.06 -28.81
C LEU A 22 -20.62 7.38 -27.34
N VAL A 23 -21.57 8.28 -27.10
CA VAL A 23 -22.02 8.64 -25.75
C VAL A 23 -22.71 7.47 -25.07
N LEU A 24 -23.55 6.72 -25.79
CA LEU A 24 -24.21 5.53 -25.25
C LEU A 24 -23.18 4.46 -24.84
N SER A 25 -22.17 4.22 -25.68
CA SER A 25 -21.08 3.29 -25.37
C SER A 25 -20.30 3.75 -24.12
N LEU A 26 -19.99 5.05 -24.03
CA LEU A 26 -19.28 5.60 -22.87
C LEU A 26 -20.10 5.46 -21.56
N VAL A 27 -21.41 5.63 -21.62
CA VAL A 27 -22.33 5.46 -20.47
C VAL A 27 -22.44 3.98 -20.05
N LEU A 28 -22.43 3.05 -21.00
CA LEU A 28 -22.44 1.62 -20.69
C LEU A 28 -21.11 1.16 -20.08
N ILE A 29 -19.99 1.64 -20.61
CA ILE A 29 -18.65 1.35 -20.07
C ILE A 29 -18.51 1.95 -18.67
N SER A 30 -18.94 3.20 -18.47
CA SER A 30 -18.89 3.82 -17.13
C SER A 30 -19.81 3.09 -16.16
N GLY A 31 -21.04 2.75 -16.56
CA GLY A 31 -21.96 1.94 -15.76
C GLY A 31 -21.37 0.60 -15.34
N TYR A 32 -20.67 -0.09 -16.26
CA TYR A 32 -19.96 -1.34 -15.95
C TYR A 32 -18.82 -1.14 -14.94
N LEU A 33 -18.01 -0.09 -15.11
CA LEU A 33 -16.92 0.25 -14.19
C LEU A 33 -17.43 0.66 -12.80
N PHE A 34 -18.55 1.37 -12.71
CA PHE A 34 -19.17 1.73 -11.43
C PHE A 34 -19.97 0.58 -10.80
N SER A 35 -20.46 -0.39 -11.58
CA SER A 35 -21.12 -1.59 -11.03
C SER A 35 -20.13 -2.64 -10.50
N SER A 36 -18.84 -2.49 -10.80
CA SER A 36 -17.76 -3.39 -10.36
C SER A 36 -16.92 -2.82 -9.21
N SER A 37 -17.43 -1.79 -8.53
CA SER A 37 -16.69 -1.02 -7.53
C SER A 37 -16.96 -1.44 -6.08
N ASP A 38 -17.02 -2.73 -5.76
CA ASP A 38 -17.20 -3.16 -4.35
C ASP A 38 -16.10 -4.04 -3.76
N GLU A 39 -15.18 -4.63 -4.55
CA GLU A 39 -14.12 -5.49 -3.98
C GLU A 39 -12.69 -4.93 -4.17
N ASN A 40 -12.39 -4.33 -5.33
CA ASN A 40 -11.02 -3.94 -5.65
C ASN A 40 -10.52 -2.67 -4.93
N ILE A 41 -11.41 -1.75 -4.53
CA ILE A 41 -11.00 -0.51 -3.84
C ILE A 41 -10.63 -0.79 -2.38
N MET A 42 -11.33 -1.74 -1.74
CA MET A 42 -11.05 -2.18 -0.38
C MET A 42 -9.67 -2.87 -0.30
N ASP A 43 -9.32 -3.64 -1.33
CA ASP A 43 -8.00 -4.28 -1.45
C ASP A 43 -6.88 -3.27 -1.67
N PHE A 44 -7.12 -2.18 -2.41
CA PHE A 44 -6.15 -1.10 -2.57
C PHE A 44 -5.89 -0.36 -1.26
N ALA A 45 -6.94 -0.12 -0.47
CA ALA A 45 -6.82 0.46 0.87
C ALA A 45 -6.10 -0.49 1.85
N GLN A 46 -6.28 -1.81 1.73
CA GLN A 46 -5.51 -2.78 2.49
C GLN A 46 -4.04 -2.79 2.09
N ALA A 47 -3.72 -2.78 0.80
CA ALA A 47 -2.35 -2.73 0.30
C ALA A 47 -1.61 -1.45 0.76
N TYR A 48 -2.29 -0.30 0.79
CA TYR A 48 -1.72 0.95 1.29
C TYR A 48 -1.53 0.97 2.81
N ASN A 49 -2.47 0.40 3.57
CA ASN A 49 -2.33 0.20 5.02
C ASN A 49 -1.12 -0.67 5.39
N ASN A 50 -0.69 -1.55 4.50
CA ASN A 50 0.47 -2.40 4.74
C ASN A 50 1.77 -1.60 4.70
N THR A 51 1.92 -0.62 3.80
CA THR A 51 3.14 0.22 3.75
C THR A 51 3.34 0.98 5.06
N ALA A 52 2.29 1.61 5.58
CA ALA A 52 2.35 2.33 6.85
C ALA A 52 2.65 1.40 8.04
N LEU A 53 2.16 0.15 8.01
CA LEU A 53 2.47 -0.88 9.02
C LEU A 53 3.98 -1.18 9.04
N TYR A 54 4.61 -1.30 7.88
CA TYR A 54 6.05 -1.56 7.78
C TYR A 54 6.90 -0.36 8.21
N GLU A 55 6.57 0.84 7.72
CA GLU A 55 7.32 2.07 8.00
C GLU A 55 7.36 2.38 9.50
N LYS A 56 6.19 2.36 10.17
CA LYS A 56 6.10 2.58 11.62
C LYS A 56 6.82 1.50 12.43
N ALA A 57 6.86 0.26 11.93
CA ALA A 57 7.60 -0.82 12.60
C ALA A 57 9.12 -0.62 12.49
N ILE A 58 9.61 -0.19 11.32
CA ILE A 58 11.02 0.18 11.13
C ILE A 58 11.39 1.36 12.02
N GLU A 59 10.55 2.39 12.08
CA GLU A 59 10.79 3.58 12.90
C GLU A 59 10.97 3.19 14.38
N LYS A 60 10.08 2.33 14.90
CA LYS A 60 10.20 1.76 16.25
C LYS A 60 11.49 0.94 16.40
N ALA A 61 11.85 0.13 15.41
CA ALA A 61 13.06 -0.68 15.44
C ALA A 61 14.35 0.18 15.43
N ASN A 62 14.40 1.24 14.61
CA ASN A 62 15.51 2.18 14.54
C ASN A 62 15.65 3.03 15.81
N SER A 63 14.58 3.16 16.61
CA SER A 63 14.65 3.80 17.92
C SER A 63 15.35 2.94 18.99
N ASN A 64 15.56 1.64 18.72
CA ASN A 64 16.23 0.74 19.65
C ASN A 64 17.75 0.76 19.43
N LYS A 65 18.50 1.21 20.46
CA LYS A 65 19.97 1.31 20.42
C LYS A 65 20.65 -0.01 20.05
N ARG A 66 20.14 -1.15 20.54
CA ARG A 66 20.72 -2.47 20.26
C ARG A 66 20.61 -2.83 18.78
N ILE A 67 19.52 -2.45 18.13
CA ILE A 67 19.34 -2.65 16.68
C ILE A 67 20.33 -1.80 15.89
N ILE A 68 20.50 -0.53 16.25
CA ILE A 68 21.49 0.34 15.61
C ILE A 68 22.92 -0.16 15.80
N GLU A 69 23.23 -0.76 16.95
CA GLU A 69 24.53 -1.37 17.21
C GLU A 69 24.79 -2.62 16.36
N THR A 70 23.82 -3.54 16.32
CA THR A 70 23.96 -4.86 15.68
C THR A 70 23.67 -4.85 14.18
N VAL A 71 22.56 -4.22 13.78
CA VAL A 71 22.04 -4.22 12.40
C VAL A 71 22.42 -2.94 11.66
N GLY A 72 22.56 -1.84 12.42
CA GLY A 72 22.65 -0.50 11.86
C GLY A 72 21.26 0.10 11.63
N GLU A 73 21.24 1.29 11.06
CA GLU A 73 19.99 1.94 10.67
C GLU A 73 19.31 1.12 9.56
N ILE A 74 18.09 0.68 9.82
CA ILE A 74 17.29 -0.12 8.89
C ILE A 74 16.76 0.80 7.80
N GLN A 75 17.07 0.46 6.55
CA GLN A 75 16.59 1.20 5.38
C GLN A 75 15.09 0.94 5.13
N PRO A 76 14.38 1.87 4.46
CA PRO A 76 13.02 1.63 3.99
C PRO A 76 12.92 0.34 3.19
N ILE A 77 11.86 -0.43 3.44
CA ILE A 77 11.66 -1.73 2.80
C ILE A 77 11.30 -1.54 1.33
N ASP A 78 12.01 -2.24 0.45
CA ASP A 78 11.68 -2.30 -0.97
C ASP A 78 10.45 -3.20 -1.22
N LYS A 79 9.69 -2.92 -2.28
CA LYS A 79 8.47 -3.70 -2.62
C LYS A 79 8.77 -5.19 -2.84
N LEU A 80 9.99 -5.52 -3.28
CA LEU A 80 10.40 -6.91 -3.51
C LEU A 80 10.55 -7.66 -2.17
N ALA A 81 11.07 -7.01 -1.14
CA ALA A 81 11.19 -7.57 0.21
C ALA A 81 9.82 -7.81 0.86
N ILE A 82 8.81 -6.99 0.53
CA ILE A 82 7.41 -7.24 0.92
C ILE A 82 6.87 -8.47 0.19
N LEU A 83 7.11 -8.57 -1.12
CA LEU A 83 6.65 -9.69 -1.96
C LEU A 83 7.30 -11.03 -1.58
N GLU A 84 8.60 -11.02 -1.27
CA GLU A 84 9.35 -12.17 -0.79
C GLU A 84 9.05 -12.51 0.69
N GLY A 85 8.39 -11.58 1.39
CA GLY A 85 7.99 -11.73 2.78
C GLY A 85 6.84 -12.71 2.96
N ASN A 86 6.72 -13.25 4.16
CA ASN A 86 5.53 -14.00 4.55
C ASN A 86 4.57 -13.05 5.26
N THR A 87 3.30 -13.03 4.85
CA THR A 87 2.25 -12.25 5.50
C THR A 87 1.01 -13.11 5.67
N ILE A 88 0.54 -13.25 6.90
CA ILE A 88 -0.63 -14.05 7.25
C ILE A 88 -1.62 -13.12 7.94
N TYR A 89 -2.82 -12.99 7.36
CA TYR A 89 -3.94 -12.29 7.96
C TYR A 89 -4.85 -13.29 8.67
N ALA A 90 -5.39 -12.87 9.82
CA ALA A 90 -6.35 -13.62 10.61
C ALA A 90 -7.44 -12.68 11.13
N ASP A 91 -8.47 -13.25 11.76
CA ASP A 91 -9.57 -12.51 12.40
C ASP A 91 -10.21 -11.47 11.47
N ASN A 92 -10.65 -11.91 10.29
CA ASN A 92 -11.27 -11.03 9.28
C ASN A 92 -10.37 -9.83 8.90
N ASN A 93 -9.09 -10.10 8.63
CA ASN A 93 -8.04 -9.11 8.31
C ASN A 93 -7.78 -8.06 9.41
N THR A 94 -8.15 -8.35 10.66
CA THR A 94 -7.84 -7.49 11.80
C THR A 94 -6.58 -7.90 12.54
N SER A 95 -6.06 -9.11 12.33
CA SER A 95 -4.80 -9.56 12.90
C SER A 95 -3.81 -9.87 11.77
N VAL A 96 -2.54 -9.47 11.93
CA VAL A 96 -1.49 -9.75 10.96
C VAL A 96 -0.23 -10.26 11.63
N VAL A 97 0.33 -11.33 11.06
CA VAL A 97 1.66 -11.86 11.40
C VAL A 97 2.48 -11.83 10.12
N LEU A 98 3.60 -11.13 10.15
CA LEU A 98 4.45 -10.99 8.97
C LEU A 98 5.93 -11.13 9.32
N SER A 99 6.70 -11.59 8.33
CA SER A 99 8.14 -11.80 8.43
C SER A 99 8.77 -11.36 7.11
N ILE A 100 9.54 -10.29 7.14
CA ILE A 100 10.18 -9.70 5.96
C ILE A 100 11.69 -9.57 6.16
N ARG A 101 12.43 -9.54 5.06
CA ARG A 101 13.87 -9.24 5.07
C ARG A 101 14.09 -7.75 5.26
N ILE A 102 15.10 -7.38 6.05
CA ILE A 102 15.52 -6.00 6.26
C ILE A 102 17.01 -5.85 5.96
N LYS A 103 17.36 -4.67 5.46
CA LYS A 103 18.75 -4.27 5.19
C LYS A 103 19.10 -3.13 6.14
N GLY A 104 20.03 -3.38 7.05
CA GLY A 104 20.64 -2.33 7.86
C GLY A 104 21.98 -1.90 7.28
N THR A 105 22.47 -0.75 7.72
CA THR A 105 23.77 -0.23 7.27
C THR A 105 24.98 -1.10 7.67
N LYS A 106 24.84 -1.98 8.66
CA LYS A 106 25.91 -2.89 9.12
C LYS A 106 25.67 -4.34 8.73
N SER A 107 24.44 -4.82 8.88
CA SER A 107 24.09 -6.20 8.58
C SER A 107 22.64 -6.36 8.10
N ASN A 108 22.35 -7.50 7.48
CA ASN A 108 21.01 -7.86 7.03
C ASN A 108 20.32 -8.72 8.08
N GLY A 109 18.99 -8.59 8.15
CA GLY A 109 18.18 -9.32 9.11
C GLY A 109 16.80 -9.68 8.59
N LYS A 110 15.97 -10.16 9.49
CA LYS A 110 14.53 -10.31 9.33
C LYS A 110 13.81 -9.50 10.39
N LEU A 111 12.71 -8.88 9.99
CA LEU A 111 11.80 -8.17 10.87
C LEU A 111 10.51 -8.99 10.93
N ASP A 112 10.20 -9.51 12.11
CA ASP A 112 8.95 -10.18 12.39
C ASP A 112 8.03 -9.23 13.15
N ILE A 113 6.82 -9.06 12.64
CA ILE A 113 5.82 -8.16 13.20
C ILE A 113 4.55 -8.95 13.46
N THR A 114 3.98 -8.74 14.65
CA THR A 114 2.62 -9.15 14.98
C THR A 114 1.85 -7.91 15.39
N ALA A 115 0.76 -7.62 14.68
CA ALA A 115 -0.05 -6.45 14.92
C ALA A 115 -1.55 -6.77 14.82
N LYS A 116 -2.36 -5.97 15.51
CA LYS A 116 -3.81 -5.99 15.44
C LYS A 116 -4.31 -4.63 14.98
N LYS A 117 -5.24 -4.62 14.03
CA LYS A 117 -5.90 -3.43 13.52
C LYS A 117 -6.96 -2.97 14.52
N LEU A 118 -6.84 -1.73 14.98
CA LEU A 118 -7.82 -1.04 15.80
C LEU A 118 -8.30 0.19 15.01
N GLY A 119 -9.47 0.05 14.37
CA GLY A 119 -10.01 1.08 13.48
C GLY A 119 -9.11 1.32 12.27
N SER A 120 -8.51 2.51 12.18
CA SER A 120 -7.59 2.91 11.11
C SER A 120 -6.12 2.67 11.43
N GLU A 121 -5.78 2.28 12.67
CA GLU A 121 -4.39 2.14 13.12
C GLU A 121 -4.02 0.68 13.43
N TRP A 122 -2.72 0.41 13.39
CA TRP A 122 -2.15 -0.87 13.78
C TRP A 122 -1.54 -0.77 15.17
N GLU A 123 -2.03 -1.61 16.08
CA GLU A 123 -1.44 -1.85 17.38
C GLU A 123 -0.42 -2.98 17.27
N TYR A 124 0.84 -2.67 17.57
CA TYR A 124 1.91 -3.66 17.54
C TYR A 124 1.92 -4.46 18.83
N LYS A 125 1.71 -5.77 18.72
CA LYS A 125 1.88 -6.72 19.83
C LYS A 125 3.32 -7.18 19.95
N LYS A 126 3.96 -7.42 18.80
CA LYS A 126 5.35 -7.87 18.77
C LYS A 126 6.10 -7.26 17.61
N ILE A 127 7.28 -6.74 17.88
CA ILE A 127 8.26 -6.35 16.86
C ILE A 127 9.59 -7.01 17.25
N LEU A 128 10.07 -7.93 16.42
CA LEU A 128 11.29 -8.70 16.65
C LEU A 128 12.22 -8.55 15.45
N VAL A 129 13.48 -8.21 15.70
CA VAL A 129 14.52 -8.21 14.68
C VAL A 129 15.47 -9.38 14.90
N ARG A 130 15.66 -10.19 13.86
CA ARG A 130 16.57 -11.33 13.85
C ARG A 130 17.72 -11.10 12.89
N CYS A 131 18.94 -11.28 13.37
CA CYS A 131 20.15 -11.22 12.54
C CYS A 131 20.90 -12.53 12.61
N LYS A 132 21.61 -12.87 11.52
CA LYS A 132 22.40 -14.11 11.45
C LYS A 132 23.84 -13.90 11.89
N ASN A 133 24.42 -12.73 11.62
CA ASN A 133 25.80 -12.38 11.92
C ASN A 133 25.88 -10.94 12.47
N PRO A 134 25.99 -10.75 13.80
CA PRO A 134 25.94 -11.78 14.84
C PRO A 134 24.55 -12.43 14.93
N LYS A 135 24.50 -13.68 15.41
CA LYS A 135 23.22 -14.38 15.62
C LYS A 135 22.54 -13.80 16.86
N GLU A 136 21.60 -12.91 16.64
CA GLU A 136 20.92 -12.17 17.71
C GLU A 136 19.44 -11.97 17.36
N GLU A 137 18.59 -12.03 18.38
CA GLU A 137 17.16 -11.74 18.29
C GLU A 137 16.85 -10.61 19.27
N ILE A 138 16.39 -9.48 18.75
CA ILE A 138 16.18 -8.24 19.51
C ILE A 138 14.70 -7.90 19.47
N THR A 139 14.03 -8.01 20.61
CA THR A 139 12.63 -7.61 20.76
C THR A 139 12.55 -6.11 21.03
N VAL A 140 11.74 -5.40 20.24
CA VAL A 140 11.51 -3.96 20.34
C VAL A 140 10.21 -3.64 21.05
N VAL A 141 9.16 -4.41 20.72
CA VAL A 141 7.84 -4.31 21.33
C VAL A 141 7.42 -5.72 21.72
N ASP A 142 6.92 -5.86 22.93
CA ASP A 142 6.34 -7.11 23.47
C ASP A 142 5.16 -6.75 24.37
N SER A 143 3.98 -6.67 23.76
CA SER A 143 2.69 -6.44 24.41
C SER A 143 2.00 -7.80 24.50
N ASN A 144 2.18 -8.45 25.65
CA ASN A 144 1.64 -9.76 25.98
C ASN A 144 0.12 -9.72 26.17
#